data_AF-A0A067TNT3-F1
#
_entry.id   AF-A0A067TNT3-F1
#
_cell.length_a   1.000
_cell.length_b   1.000
_cell.length_c   1.000
_cell.angle_alpha   90.00
_cell.angle_beta   90.00
_cell.angle_gamma   90.00
#
_symmetry.space_group_name_H-M   'P 1'
#
loop_
_entity.id
_entity.type
_entity.pdbx_description
1 polymer ?
#
loop_
_entity_poly.entity_id
_entity_poly.type
_entity_poly.pdbx_seq_one_letter_code
_entity_poly.pdbx_strand_id
1 'polypeptide(L)'
;MSAENIPRASIQPARYGGIDTELKNLKLLARRLQPILTIHSTELQIFQRLCYKNKNQHRGALFWRNVIEVRRFLERIESLNLCDSINAFRSKFYDTTQSVNSIKGPWTHCPDTNYLADYSEKCRKALRLVEKTAERCLNAHRSFHRSITRTLALELHEIIEQIRACTIRLSGIVGSILIITLHVDRRLF
;
A
#
# COMPACT_ATOMS: atom_id res chain seq x y z
N MET A 1 -25.36 6.58 -3.82
CA MET A 1 -25.16 6.15 -5.22
C MET A 1 -24.85 4.67 -5.18
N SER A 2 -25.82 3.86 -5.56
CA SER A 2 -25.81 2.40 -5.48
C SER A 2 -24.76 1.86 -6.45
N ALA A 3 -23.80 1.07 -5.97
CA ALA A 3 -22.84 0.40 -6.86
C ALA A 3 -23.61 -0.66 -7.66
N GLU A 4 -23.76 -0.45 -8.97
CA GLU A 4 -24.38 -1.42 -9.87
C GLU A 4 -23.39 -2.54 -10.12
N ASN A 5 -23.38 -3.55 -9.24
CA ASN A 5 -22.56 -4.73 -9.46
C ASN A 5 -23.06 -5.48 -10.71
N ILE A 6 -22.13 -5.85 -11.61
CA ILE A 6 -22.42 -6.62 -12.82
C ILE A 6 -22.57 -8.09 -12.44
N PRO A 7 -23.75 -8.71 -12.61
CA PRO A 7 -23.93 -10.13 -12.30
C PRO A 7 -22.97 -11.00 -13.11
N ARG A 8 -22.43 -12.05 -12.51
CA ARG A 8 -21.53 -12.98 -13.21
C ARG A 8 -22.16 -13.55 -14.49
N ALA A 9 -23.45 -13.86 -14.45
CA ALA A 9 -24.20 -14.40 -15.58
C ALA A 9 -24.23 -13.48 -16.81
N SER A 10 -24.01 -12.17 -16.63
CA SER A 10 -23.94 -11.18 -17.70
C SER A 10 -22.58 -11.11 -18.38
N ILE A 11 -21.55 -11.78 -17.83
CA ILE A 11 -20.18 -11.79 -18.36
C ILE A 11 -19.98 -13.03 -19.23
N GLN A 12 -19.29 -12.87 -20.36
CA GLN A 12 -18.99 -13.99 -21.26
C GLN A 12 -18.22 -15.11 -20.53
N PRO A 13 -18.67 -16.38 -20.61
CA PRO A 13 -18.02 -17.49 -19.88
C PRO A 13 -16.53 -17.69 -20.17
N ALA A 14 -16.08 -17.37 -21.39
CA ALA A 14 -14.67 -17.41 -21.78
C ALA A 14 -13.78 -16.49 -20.91
N ARG A 15 -14.36 -15.45 -20.30
CA ARG A 15 -13.63 -14.47 -19.47
C ARG A 15 -13.54 -14.87 -18.00
N TYR A 16 -14.30 -15.89 -17.56
CA TYR A 16 -14.33 -16.31 -16.14
C TYR A 16 -12.97 -16.75 -15.62
N GLY A 17 -12.23 -17.57 -16.38
CA GLY A 17 -10.91 -18.06 -15.97
C GLY A 17 -9.89 -16.93 -15.77
N GLY A 18 -10.03 -15.85 -16.54
CA GLY A 18 -9.26 -14.63 -16.37
C GLY A 18 -9.53 -13.95 -15.02
N ILE A 19 -10.79 -13.68 -14.72
CA ILE A 19 -11.21 -13.06 -13.46
C ILE A 19 -10.83 -13.95 -12.25
N ASP A 20 -11.00 -15.27 -12.36
CA ASP A 20 -10.58 -16.21 -11.30
C ASP A 20 -9.08 -16.13 -11.02
N THR A 21 -8.27 -15.98 -12.07
CA THR A 21 -6.81 -15.84 -11.94
C THR A 21 -6.46 -14.52 -11.24
N GLU A 22 -7.10 -13.42 -11.63
CA GLU A 22 -6.91 -12.11 -11.01
C GLU A 22 -7.33 -12.10 -9.52
N LEU A 23 -8.44 -12.75 -9.16
CA LEU A 23 -8.88 -12.88 -7.76
C LEU A 23 -7.93 -13.74 -6.91
N LYS A 24 -7.39 -14.82 -7.48
CA LYS A 24 -6.34 -15.63 -6.83
C LYS A 24 -5.08 -14.81 -6.58
N ASN A 25 -4.64 -14.03 -7.58
CA ASN A 25 -3.50 -13.12 -7.46
C ASN A 25 -3.75 -12.05 -6.39
N LEU A 26 -4.94 -11.45 -6.37
CA LEU A 26 -5.32 -10.45 -5.38
C LEU A 26 -5.29 -11.03 -3.96
N LYS A 27 -5.78 -12.26 -3.76
CA LYS A 27 -5.68 -12.97 -2.48
C LYS A 27 -4.23 -13.21 -2.06
N LEU A 28 -3.36 -13.59 -2.99
CA LEU A 28 -1.93 -13.78 -2.70
C LEU A 28 -1.27 -12.46 -2.31
N LEU A 29 -1.54 -11.38 -3.04
CA LEU A 29 -0.99 -10.04 -2.75
C LEU A 29 -1.48 -9.50 -1.42
N ALA A 30 -2.76 -9.67 -1.08
CA ALA A 30 -3.29 -9.30 0.24
C ALA A 30 -2.55 -10.02 1.38
N ARG A 31 -2.31 -11.33 1.22
CA ARG A 31 -1.52 -12.12 2.19
C ARG A 31 -0.07 -11.66 2.31
N ARG A 32 0.56 -11.26 1.20
CA ARG A 32 1.94 -10.73 1.19
C ARG A 32 2.03 -9.31 1.75
N LEU A 33 0.99 -8.51 1.57
CA LEU A 33 0.95 -7.14 2.04
C LEU A 33 0.91 -7.06 3.57
N GLN A 34 0.12 -7.93 4.21
CA GLN A 34 -0.06 -7.92 5.66
C GLN A 34 1.27 -7.91 6.46
N PRO A 35 2.21 -8.86 6.26
CA PRO A 35 3.48 -8.83 7.00
C PRO A 35 4.32 -7.61 6.69
N ILE A 36 4.26 -7.07 5.47
CA ILE A 36 5.01 -5.87 5.08
C ILE A 36 4.44 -4.62 5.79
N LEU A 37 3.12 -4.49 5.89
CA LEU A 37 2.50 -3.42 6.67
C LEU A 37 2.78 -3.57 8.17
N THR A 38 2.83 -4.79 8.70
CA THR A 38 3.26 -5.03 10.08
C THR A 38 4.71 -4.55 10.30
N ILE A 39 5.64 -4.91 9.40
CA ILE A 39 7.02 -4.41 9.46
C ILE A 39 7.03 -2.88 9.38
N HIS A 40 6.34 -2.29 8.40
CA HIS A 40 6.25 -0.84 8.25
C HIS A 40 5.77 -0.14 9.53
N SER A 41 4.70 -0.66 10.16
CA SER A 41 4.18 -0.14 11.42
C SER A 41 5.20 -0.22 12.55
N THR A 42 5.89 -1.36 12.69
CA THR A 42 6.94 -1.54 13.71
C THR A 42 8.08 -0.54 13.49
N GLU A 43 8.58 -0.42 12.26
CA GLU A 43 9.65 0.53 11.94
C GLU A 43 9.22 1.98 12.18
N LEU A 44 7.97 2.33 11.84
CA LEU A 44 7.42 3.66 12.12
C LEU A 44 7.40 3.96 13.62
N GLN A 45 7.01 3.00 14.47
CA GLN A 45 7.01 3.19 15.92
C GLN A 45 8.43 3.39 16.47
N ILE A 46 9.40 2.60 16.01
CA ILE A 46 10.82 2.76 16.37
C ILE A 46 11.31 4.14 15.94
N PHE A 47 11.03 4.50 14.68
CA PHE A 47 11.40 5.79 14.10
C PHE A 47 10.78 6.98 14.86
N GLN A 48 9.53 6.87 15.29
CA GLN A 48 8.86 7.89 16.09
C GLN A 48 9.53 8.08 17.46
N ARG A 49 9.94 6.98 18.12
CA ARG A 49 10.69 7.04 19.39
C ARG A 49 12.05 7.71 19.21
N LEU A 50 12.77 7.37 18.14
CA LEU A 50 14.03 8.03 17.78
C LEU A 50 13.83 9.50 17.45
N CYS A 51 12.76 9.85 16.73
CA CYS A 51 12.38 11.23 16.46
C CYS A 51 12.13 12.01 17.75
N TYR A 52 11.44 11.40 18.72
CA TYR A 52 11.15 12.02 20.00
C TYR A 52 12.43 12.25 20.81
N LYS A 53 13.28 11.23 20.95
CA LYS A 53 14.55 11.29 21.70
C LYS A 53 15.50 12.38 21.18
N ASN A 54 15.61 12.52 19.86
CA ASN A 54 16.59 13.43 19.23
C ASN A 54 16.01 14.83 18.88
N LYS A 55 14.74 15.10 19.22
CA LYS A 55 14.03 16.33 18.85
C LYS A 55 14.76 17.60 19.30
N ASN A 56 15.22 17.64 20.54
CA ASN A 56 15.83 18.85 21.12
C ASN A 56 17.28 19.05 20.66
N GLN A 57 17.99 17.96 20.33
CA GLN A 57 19.38 18.01 19.88
C GLN A 57 19.52 18.50 18.44
N HIS A 58 18.53 18.25 17.59
CA HIS A 58 18.65 18.50 16.15
C HIS A 58 17.56 19.41 15.58
N ARG A 59 16.75 20.06 16.42
CA ARG A 59 15.59 20.88 16.00
C ARG A 59 15.91 21.89 14.89
N GLY A 60 17.08 22.52 14.94
CA GLY A 60 17.52 23.53 13.97
C GLY A 60 18.22 22.95 12.73
N ALA A 61 18.58 21.66 12.74
CA ALA A 61 19.40 21.07 11.69
C ALA A 61 18.58 20.81 10.42
N LEU A 62 19.19 21.07 9.25
CA LEU A 62 18.53 20.87 7.96
C LEU A 62 18.19 19.38 7.74
N PHE A 63 19.09 18.47 8.12
CA PHE A 63 18.83 17.03 8.01
C PHE A 63 17.62 16.59 8.84
N TRP A 64 17.39 17.24 9.99
CA TRP A 64 16.27 16.91 10.87
C TRP A 64 14.93 17.24 10.24
N ARG A 65 14.86 18.31 9.44
CA ARG A 65 13.64 18.63 8.66
C ARG A 65 13.27 17.49 7.70
N ASN A 66 14.27 16.89 7.04
CA ASN A 66 14.06 15.75 6.15
C ASN A 66 13.59 14.50 6.92
N VAL A 67 14.12 14.26 8.12
CA VAL A 67 13.68 13.16 9.01
C VAL A 67 12.21 13.33 9.42
N ILE A 68 11.81 14.54 9.82
CA ILE A 68 10.41 14.84 10.17
C ILE A 68 9.50 14.73 8.93
N GLU A 69 9.98 15.10 7.75
CA GLU A 69 9.23 14.89 6.51
C GLU A 69 8.99 13.40 6.26
N VAL A 70 10.02 12.55 6.36
CA VAL A 70 9.88 11.09 6.26
C VAL A 70 8.80 10.59 7.22
N ARG A 71 8.80 11.04 8.48
CA ARG A 71 7.78 10.65 9.46
C ARG A 71 6.35 10.91 8.97
N ARG A 72 6.09 12.11 8.46
CA ARG A 72 4.77 12.50 7.94
C ARG A 72 4.32 11.61 6.78
N PHE A 73 5.25 11.25 5.90
CA PHE A 73 4.97 10.37 4.78
C PHE A 73 4.63 8.94 5.23
N LEU A 74 5.33 8.42 6.24
CA LEU A 74 5.05 7.09 6.81
C LEU A 74 3.69 7.05 7.52
N GLU A 75 3.37 8.06 8.34
CA GLU A 75 2.04 8.22 8.95
C GLU A 75 0.95 8.28 7.88
N ARG A 76 1.22 8.95 6.75
CA ARG A 76 0.28 9.00 5.62
C ARG A 76 0.12 7.64 4.93
N ILE A 77 1.17 6.83 4.79
CA ILE A 77 1.05 5.46 4.26
C ILE A 77 0.17 4.60 5.18
N GLU A 78 0.37 4.68 6.50
CA GLU A 78 -0.45 3.96 7.48
C GLU A 78 -1.93 4.34 7.36
N SER A 79 -2.22 5.64 7.19
CA SER A 79 -3.58 6.14 7.02
C SER A 79 -4.30 5.66 5.75
N LEU A 80 -3.58 5.13 4.75
CA LEU A 80 -4.21 4.55 3.56
C LEU A 80 -4.96 3.25 3.85
N ASN A 81 -4.64 2.58 4.95
CA ASN A 81 -5.22 1.29 5.35
C ASN A 81 -5.29 0.28 4.18
N LEU A 82 -4.15 0.07 3.53
CA LEU A 82 -4.05 -0.66 2.26
C LEU A 82 -4.60 -2.10 2.36
N CYS A 83 -4.40 -2.78 3.49
CA CYS A 83 -4.90 -4.15 3.67
C CYS A 83 -6.42 -4.19 3.62
N ASP A 84 -7.09 -3.34 4.40
CA ASP A 84 -8.55 -3.27 4.41
C ASP A 84 -9.09 -2.80 3.07
N SER A 85 -8.41 -1.86 2.41
CA SER A 85 -8.77 -1.39 1.07
C SER A 85 -8.80 -2.53 0.03
N ILE A 86 -7.78 -3.40 0.02
CA ILE A 86 -7.72 -4.55 -0.89
C ILE A 86 -8.74 -5.62 -0.53
N ASN A 87 -8.93 -5.88 0.77
CA ASN A 87 -9.93 -6.84 1.21
C ASN A 87 -11.35 -6.37 0.87
N ALA A 88 -11.61 -5.07 0.99
CA ALA A 88 -12.85 -4.44 0.56
C ALA A 88 -13.03 -4.49 -0.96
N PHE A 89 -11.98 -4.26 -1.75
CA PHE A 89 -12.05 -4.47 -3.19
C PHE A 89 -12.37 -5.93 -3.55
N ARG A 90 -11.69 -6.89 -2.92
CA ARG A 90 -11.93 -8.31 -3.15
C ARG A 90 -13.36 -8.69 -2.78
N SER A 91 -13.90 -8.17 -1.67
CA SER A 91 -15.26 -8.51 -1.25
C SER A 91 -16.33 -8.03 -2.22
N LYS A 92 -16.06 -7.01 -3.05
CA LYS A 92 -16.97 -6.57 -4.12
C LYS A 92 -17.16 -7.57 -5.27
N PHE A 93 -16.52 -8.73 -5.23
CA PHE A 93 -16.79 -9.83 -6.18
C PHE A 93 -17.72 -10.91 -5.60
N TYR A 94 -18.02 -10.83 -4.31
CA TYR A 94 -18.73 -11.84 -3.56
C TYR A 94 -19.97 -11.23 -2.92
N ASP A 95 -21.06 -11.97 -2.95
CA ASP A 95 -22.26 -11.56 -2.23
C ASP A 95 -22.06 -11.79 -0.73
N THR A 96 -21.61 -10.74 -0.05
CA THR A 96 -21.39 -10.75 1.40
C THR A 96 -22.68 -10.79 2.21
N THR A 97 -23.85 -10.67 1.57
CA THR A 97 -25.15 -10.75 2.28
C THR A 97 -25.51 -12.18 2.70
N GLN A 98 -24.90 -13.21 2.07
CA GLN A 98 -25.30 -14.60 2.26
C GLN A 98 -24.50 -15.38 3.32
N SER A 99 -23.30 -14.94 3.71
CA SER A 99 -22.54 -15.37 4.92
C SER A 99 -21.06 -14.95 4.86
N VAL A 100 -20.35 -14.97 5.99
CA VAL A 100 -18.88 -14.77 6.09
C VAL A 100 -18.08 -15.83 5.30
N ASN A 101 -18.68 -17.00 5.03
CA ASN A 101 -18.04 -18.07 4.25
C ASN A 101 -18.18 -17.91 2.72
N SER A 102 -18.97 -16.94 2.24
CA SER A 102 -19.20 -16.67 0.80
C SER A 102 -17.91 -16.38 0.01
N ILE A 103 -16.89 -15.81 0.66
CA ILE A 103 -15.58 -15.49 0.03
C ILE A 103 -14.78 -16.77 -0.31
N LYS A 104 -15.22 -17.95 0.14
CA LYS A 104 -14.61 -19.24 -0.21
C LYS A 104 -15.21 -19.88 -1.46
N GLY A 105 -16.38 -19.39 -1.91
CA GLY A 105 -17.07 -19.88 -3.10
C GLY A 105 -16.61 -19.24 -4.41
N PRO A 106 -17.23 -19.60 -5.54
CA PRO A 106 -17.08 -18.85 -6.78
C PRO A 106 -17.55 -17.40 -6.60
N TRP A 107 -16.91 -16.45 -7.29
CA TRP A 107 -17.40 -15.07 -7.32
C TRP A 107 -18.77 -15.01 -8.01
N THR A 108 -19.60 -14.05 -7.58
CA THR A 108 -21.01 -13.94 -7.99
C THR A 108 -21.30 -12.70 -8.82
N HIS A 109 -20.48 -11.66 -8.67
CA HIS A 109 -20.60 -10.42 -9.42
C HIS A 109 -19.23 -9.78 -9.62
N CYS A 110 -19.17 -8.79 -10.51
CA CYS A 110 -18.02 -7.94 -10.72
C CYS A 110 -18.39 -6.49 -10.37
N PRO A 111 -17.47 -5.70 -9.79
CA PRO A 111 -17.70 -4.27 -9.62
C PRO A 111 -17.91 -3.59 -10.99
N ASP A 112 -18.68 -2.51 -11.03
CA ASP A 112 -18.83 -1.70 -12.24
C ASP A 112 -17.52 -0.99 -12.63
N THR A 113 -17.51 -0.48 -13.86
CA THR A 113 -16.40 0.31 -14.40
C THR A 113 -16.10 1.54 -13.57
N ASN A 114 -17.11 2.21 -13.05
CA ASN A 114 -16.94 3.41 -12.23
C ASN A 114 -16.17 3.07 -10.95
N TYR A 115 -16.56 2.00 -10.26
CA TYR A 115 -15.84 1.53 -9.09
C TYR A 115 -14.41 1.11 -9.43
N LEU A 116 -14.20 0.38 -10.53
CA LEU A 116 -12.86 -0.05 -10.96
C LEU A 116 -11.98 1.15 -11.31
N ALA A 117 -12.51 2.16 -11.99
CA ALA A 117 -11.83 3.41 -12.30
C ALA A 117 -11.44 4.16 -11.02
N ASP A 118 -12.37 4.34 -10.09
CA ASP A 118 -12.12 4.98 -8.80
C ASP A 118 -11.08 4.23 -7.97
N TYR A 119 -11.18 2.90 -7.92
CA TYR A 119 -10.23 2.07 -7.19
C TYR A 119 -8.84 2.10 -7.84
N SER A 120 -8.77 2.09 -9.17
CA SER A 120 -7.50 2.25 -9.89
C SER A 120 -6.83 3.59 -9.57
N GLU A 121 -7.60 4.67 -9.48
CA GLU A 121 -7.07 5.99 -9.12
C GLU A 121 -6.59 6.04 -7.66
N LYS A 122 -7.30 5.37 -6.74
CA LYS A 122 -6.82 5.18 -5.37
C LYS A 122 -5.49 4.44 -5.33
N CYS A 123 -5.34 3.35 -6.10
CA CYS A 123 -4.09 2.62 -6.21
C CYS A 123 -2.96 3.47 -6.81
N ARG A 124 -3.22 4.31 -7.83
CA ARG A 124 -2.22 5.25 -8.38
C ARG A 124 -1.76 6.26 -7.34
N LYS A 125 -2.69 6.86 -6.59
CA LYS A 125 -2.37 7.81 -5.51
C LYS A 125 -1.55 7.14 -4.41
N ALA A 126 -1.92 5.92 -4.01
CA ALA A 126 -1.16 5.13 -3.04
C ALA A 126 0.24 4.81 -3.55
N LEU A 127 0.38 4.36 -4.79
CA LEU A 127 1.68 4.05 -5.41
C LEU A 127 2.59 5.27 -5.42
N ARG A 128 2.09 6.41 -5.92
CA ARG A 128 2.83 7.68 -5.94
C ARG A 128 3.27 8.10 -4.54
N LEU A 129 2.42 7.92 -3.53
CA LEU A 129 2.78 8.23 -2.14
C LEU A 129 3.93 7.34 -1.67
N VAL A 130 3.83 6.02 -1.86
CA VAL A 130 4.84 5.06 -1.41
C VAL A 130 6.18 5.27 -2.11
N GLU A 131 6.17 5.52 -3.43
CA GLU A 131 7.37 5.87 -4.19
C GLU A 131 7.99 7.18 -3.71
N LYS A 132 7.16 8.20 -3.45
CA LYS A 132 7.64 9.47 -2.92
C LYS A 132 8.25 9.30 -1.53
N THR A 133 7.69 8.43 -0.68
CA THR A 133 8.27 8.12 0.63
C THR A 133 9.65 7.50 0.49
N ALA A 134 9.85 6.55 -0.43
CA ALA A 134 11.17 5.96 -0.67
C ALA A 134 12.21 7.00 -1.12
N GLU A 135 11.81 7.96 -1.96
CA GLU A 135 12.65 9.10 -2.35
C GLU A 135 12.98 9.99 -1.14
N ARG A 136 12.01 10.27 -0.27
CA ARG A 136 12.22 11.07 0.95
C ARG A 136 13.16 10.37 1.93
N CYS A 137 13.06 9.05 2.10
CA CYS A 137 14.00 8.27 2.90
C CYS A 137 15.43 8.40 2.36
N LEU A 138 15.61 8.25 1.03
CA LEU A 138 16.92 8.42 0.40
C LEU A 138 17.50 9.83 0.58
N ASN A 139 16.66 10.86 0.46
CA ASN A 139 17.08 12.24 0.66
C ASN A 139 17.44 12.52 2.13
N ALA A 140 16.67 12.00 3.08
CA ALA A 140 16.98 12.09 4.50
C ALA A 140 18.30 11.37 4.82
N HIS A 141 18.49 10.16 4.29
CA HIS A 141 19.72 9.39 4.43
C HIS A 141 20.94 10.15 3.91
N ARG A 142 20.88 10.68 2.68
CA ARG A 142 21.97 11.45 2.08
C ARG A 142 22.28 12.72 2.87
N SER A 143 21.24 13.45 3.29
CA SER A 143 21.39 14.67 4.08
C SER A 143 22.04 14.38 5.44
N PHE A 144 21.64 13.28 6.06
CA PHE A 144 22.16 12.83 7.35
C PHE A 144 23.63 12.39 7.24
N HIS A 145 23.95 11.57 6.24
CA HIS A 145 25.31 11.10 5.99
C HIS A 145 26.30 12.25 5.77
N ARG A 146 25.88 13.33 5.11
CA ARG A 146 26.70 14.53 4.91
C ARG A 146 26.86 15.39 6.16
N SER A 147 25.93 15.30 7.11
CA SER A 147 25.86 16.22 8.26
C SER A 147 26.49 15.66 9.54
N ILE A 148 26.75 14.36 9.64
CA ILE A 148 27.24 13.72 10.87
C ILE A 148 28.61 13.09 10.67
N THR A 149 29.57 13.51 11.49
CA THR A 149 30.89 12.88 11.66
C THR A 149 30.72 11.56 12.41
N ARG A 150 30.44 10.48 11.67
CA ARG A 150 30.49 9.02 11.96
C ARG A 150 30.04 8.39 13.29
N THR A 151 29.97 9.04 14.46
CA THR A 151 29.87 8.29 15.74
C THR A 151 28.55 8.39 16.51
N LEU A 152 27.66 9.36 16.26
CA LEU A 152 26.55 9.64 17.18
C LEU A 152 25.14 9.26 16.72
N ALA A 153 24.96 8.61 15.55
CA ALA A 153 23.60 8.43 15.02
C ALA A 153 23.40 7.22 14.07
N LEU A 154 24.06 6.09 14.33
CA LEU A 154 23.91 4.87 13.51
C LEU A 154 22.46 4.33 13.51
N GLU A 155 21.74 4.43 14.64
CA GLU A 155 20.37 3.92 14.78
C GLU A 155 19.37 4.61 13.81
N LEU A 156 19.48 5.93 13.62
CA LEU A 156 18.57 6.68 12.74
C LEU A 156 18.89 6.43 11.27
N HIS A 157 20.14 6.11 10.95
CA HIS A 157 20.56 5.77 9.59
C HIS A 157 20.02 4.41 9.18
N GLU A 158 20.19 3.40 10.04
CA GLU A 158 19.76 2.04 9.79
C GLU A 158 18.24 1.95 9.63
N ILE A 159 17.48 2.58 10.54
CA ILE A 159 16.02 2.57 10.48
C ILE A 159 15.49 3.24 9.18
N ILE A 160 16.12 4.32 8.70
CA ILE A 160 15.70 4.99 7.47
C ILE A 160 15.91 4.09 6.25
N GLU A 161 17.00 3.31 6.20
CA GLU A 161 17.22 2.35 5.12
C GLU A 161 16.27 1.14 5.20
N GLN A 162 15.98 0.64 6.41
CA GLN A 162 15.01 -0.43 6.60
C GLN A 162 13.61 0.01 6.14
N ILE A 163 13.19 1.23 6.51
CA ILE A 163 11.95 1.85 6.05
C ILE A 163 11.95 2.02 4.52
N ARG A 164 13.07 2.46 3.93
CA ARG A 164 13.20 2.60 2.48
C ARG A 164 13.04 1.25 1.77
N ALA A 165 13.69 0.21 2.25
CA ALA A 165 13.54 -1.14 1.68
C ALA A 165 12.10 -1.65 1.83
N CYS A 166 11.45 -1.36 2.97
CA CYS A 166 10.04 -1.69 3.19
C CYS A 166 9.11 -0.97 2.20
N THR A 167 9.31 0.34 1.99
CA THR A 167 8.51 1.15 1.06
C THR A 167 8.68 0.73 -0.40
N ILE A 168 9.88 0.33 -0.83
CA ILE A 168 10.10 -0.25 -2.17
C ILE A 168 9.33 -1.56 -2.36
N ARG A 169 9.28 -2.42 -1.33
CA ARG A 169 8.47 -3.65 -1.40
C ARG A 169 6.96 -3.35 -1.44
N LEU A 170 6.51 -2.35 -0.67
CA LEU A 170 5.14 -1.87 -0.71
C LEU A 170 4.74 -1.35 -2.10
N SER A 171 5.60 -0.55 -2.75
CA SER A 171 5.29 -0.01 -4.09
C SER A 171 5.11 -1.14 -5.11
N GLY A 172 5.95 -2.17 -5.07
CA GLY A 172 5.81 -3.35 -5.93
C GLY A 172 4.45 -4.06 -5.77
N ILE A 173 3.96 -4.20 -4.53
CA ILE A 173 2.65 -4.81 -4.27
C ILE A 173 1.51 -3.89 -4.74
N VAL A 174 1.55 -2.60 -4.39
CA VAL A 174 0.51 -1.64 -4.80
C VAL A 174 0.44 -1.51 -6.33
N GLY A 175 1.59 -1.49 -7.01
CA GLY A 175 1.66 -1.52 -8.47
C GLY A 175 1.06 -2.79 -9.06
N SER A 176 1.33 -3.95 -8.45
CA SER A 176 0.72 -5.22 -8.89
C SER A 176 -0.81 -5.21 -8.74
N ILE A 177 -1.33 -4.63 -7.66
CA ILE A 177 -2.78 -4.49 -7.45
C ILE A 177 -3.40 -3.57 -8.50
N LEU A 178 -2.74 -2.45 -8.82
CA LEU A 178 -3.20 -1.55 -9.88
C LEU A 178 -3.32 -2.28 -11.22
N ILE A 179 -2.31 -3.10 -11.58
CA ILE A 179 -2.33 -3.89 -12.81
C ILE A 179 -3.53 -4.86 -12.82
N ILE A 180 -3.78 -5.56 -11.72
CA ILE A 180 -4.93 -6.46 -11.57
C ILE A 180 -6.25 -5.70 -11.77
N THR A 181 -6.41 -4.53 -11.14
CA THR A 181 -7.63 -3.72 -11.31
C THR A 181 -7.85 -3.33 -12.77
N LEU A 182 -6.80 -2.90 -13.47
CA LEU A 182 -6.88 -2.54 -14.89
C LEU A 182 -7.14 -3.76 -15.79
N HIS A 183 -6.62 -4.94 -15.44
CA HIS A 183 -6.91 -6.18 -16.16
C HIS A 183 -8.36 -6.62 -15.99
N VAL A 184 -8.93 -6.50 -14.79
CA VAL A 184 -10.35 -6.80 -14.57
C VAL A 184 -11.22 -5.86 -15.41
N ASP A 185 -10.93 -4.55 -15.37
CA ASP A 185 -11.67 -3.53 -16.13
C ASP A 185 -11.66 -3.82 -17.65
N ARG A 186 -10.48 -4.09 -18.21
CA ARG A 186 -10.33 -4.48 -19.63
C ARG A 186 -11.01 -5.78 -20.01
N ARG A 187 -11.28 -6.67 -19.06
CA ARG A 187 -11.97 -7.95 -19.31
C ARG A 187 -13.48 -7.82 -19.18
N LEU A 188 -14.03 -6.68 -18.81
CA LEU A 188 -15.48 -6.46 -18.80
C LEU A 188 -16.03 -6.01 -20.17
N PHE A 189 -15.18 -5.45 -21.03
CA PHE A 189 -15.49 -5.00 -22.40
C PHE A 189 -14.63 -5.74 -23.42
#